data_AF-A0A4P9X6E6-F1
#
_entry.id   AF-A0A4P9X6E6-F1
#
_cell.length_a   1.000
_cell.length_b   1.000
_cell.length_c   1.000
_cell.angle_alpha   90.00
_cell.angle_beta   90.00
_cell.angle_gamma   90.00
#
_symmetry.space_group_name_H-M   'P 1'
#
loop_
_entity.id
_entity.type
_entity.pdbx_description
1 polymer ?
#
loop_
_entity_poly.entity_id
_entity_poly.type
_entity_poly.pdbx_seq_one_letter_code
_entity_poly.pdbx_strand_id
1 'polypeptide(L)'
;MGGHGHGKYPPLLIDPAIEKWSHMRDNTEHFFRFTPRTVRYSLLFAVAIPLTIGYIYAKDADRYSFLGARQGDQVRREKPWDRHII
;
A
#
# COMPACT_ATOMS: atom_id res chain seq x y z
N MET A 1 8.13 17.70 -27.26
CA MET A 1 7.84 18.79 -26.31
C MET A 1 8.90 19.85 -26.49
N GLY A 2 8.71 20.74 -27.47
CA GLY A 2 9.67 21.79 -27.80
C GLY A 2 8.93 23.10 -27.99
N GLY A 3 9.47 24.17 -27.39
CA GLY A 3 9.12 25.55 -27.69
C GLY A 3 8.85 26.43 -26.47
N HIS A 4 9.62 27.52 -26.38
CA HIS A 4 9.54 28.75 -25.56
C HIS A 4 10.69 28.90 -24.54
N GLY A 5 11.50 29.97 -24.48
CA GLY A 5 11.53 31.22 -25.24
C GLY A 5 12.65 32.13 -24.69
N HIS A 6 13.27 32.91 -25.57
CA HIS A 6 13.97 34.18 -25.40
C HIS A 6 14.77 34.48 -24.09
N GLY A 7 16.06 34.18 -24.13
CA GLY A 7 17.10 34.72 -23.26
C GLY A 7 18.46 34.23 -23.76
N LYS A 8 19.53 35.04 -23.69
CA LYS A 8 20.90 34.60 -24.07
C LYS A 8 21.41 33.42 -23.23
N TYR A 9 20.72 33.10 -22.14
CA TYR A 9 20.99 31.99 -21.23
C TYR A 9 19.71 31.17 -21.05
N PRO A 10 19.79 29.83 -21.00
CA PRO A 10 18.64 29.01 -20.66
C PRO A 10 18.13 29.40 -19.26
N PRO A 11 16.81 29.52 -19.04
CA PRO A 11 16.23 29.90 -17.76
C PRO A 11 16.46 28.84 -16.66
N LEU A 12 16.87 27.63 -17.05
CA LEU A 12 17.22 26.54 -16.15
C LEU A 12 18.67 26.15 -16.38
N LEU A 13 19.47 26.11 -15.31
CA LEU A 13 20.78 25.46 -15.36
C LEU A 13 20.55 23.95 -15.35
N ILE A 14 20.76 23.31 -16.50
CA ILE A 14 20.63 21.87 -16.65
C ILE A 14 21.90 21.22 -16.13
N ASP A 15 21.80 20.59 -14.96
CA ASP A 15 22.88 19.76 -14.41
C ASP A 15 22.79 18.34 -15.01
N PRO A 16 23.83 17.88 -15.75
CA PRO A 16 23.84 16.53 -16.32
C PRO A 16 23.74 15.42 -15.25
N ALA A 17 24.13 15.68 -14.00
CA ALA A 17 23.99 14.70 -12.92
C ALA A 17 22.52 14.47 -12.53
N ILE A 18 21.71 15.55 -12.47
CA ILE A 18 20.29 15.48 -12.13
C ILE A 18 19.52 14.79 -13.26
N GLU A 19 19.81 15.11 -14.52
CA GLU A 19 19.17 14.45 -15.66
C GLU A 19 19.46 12.94 -15.69
N LYS A 20 20.71 12.55 -15.43
CA LYS A 20 21.09 11.13 -15.34
C LYS A 20 20.37 10.41 -14.21
N TRP A 21 20.25 11.03 -13.04
CA TRP A 21 19.51 10.44 -11.91
C TRP A 21 18.03 10.27 -12.23
N SER A 22 17.39 11.27 -12.84
CA SER A 22 16.00 11.16 -13.30
C SER A 22 15.86 10.00 -14.28
N HIS A 23 16.70 9.97 -15.32
CA HIS A 23 16.68 8.92 -16.33
C HIS A 23 16.92 7.52 -15.73
N MET A 24 17.81 7.38 -14.75
CA MET A 24 18.02 6.10 -14.06
C MET A 24 16.77 5.63 -13.31
N ARG A 25 16.10 6.53 -12.60
CA ARG A 25 14.89 6.21 -11.84
C ARG A 25 13.74 5.86 -12.78
N ASP A 26 13.55 6.67 -13.82
CA ASP A 26 12.44 6.56 -14.76
C ASP A 26 12.57 5.34 -15.68
N ASN A 27 13.78 4.79 -15.88
CA ASN A 27 14.02 3.59 -16.69
C ASN A 27 14.33 2.33 -15.84
N THR A 28 14.03 2.34 -14.54
CA THR A 28 14.39 1.24 -13.63
C THR A 28 13.78 -0.11 -14.06
N GLU A 29 12.58 -0.09 -14.64
CA GLU A 29 11.83 -1.25 -15.11
C GLU A 29 12.53 -2.00 -16.24
N HIS A 30 13.27 -1.30 -17.11
CA HIS A 30 13.99 -1.92 -18.22
C HIS A 30 15.16 -2.79 -17.73
N PHE A 31 15.73 -2.44 -16.57
CA PHE A 31 16.89 -3.13 -15.99
C PHE A 31 16.52 -4.02 -14.80
N PHE A 32 15.22 -4.18 -14.51
CA PHE A 32 14.75 -4.99 -13.39
C PHE A 32 15.08 -6.48 -13.59
N ARG A 33 15.46 -7.16 -12.50
CA ARG A 33 15.72 -8.61 -12.50
C ARG A 33 15.12 -9.25 -11.26
N PHE A 34 14.49 -10.41 -11.44
CA PHE A 34 14.05 -11.26 -10.34
C PHE A 34 15.27 -11.96 -9.71
N THR A 35 15.72 -11.41 -8.60
CA THR A 35 16.73 -12.00 -7.74
C THR A 35 16.03 -12.65 -6.55
N PRO A 36 16.66 -13.61 -5.84
CA PRO A 36 16.06 -14.20 -4.65
C PRO A 36 15.65 -13.15 -3.59
N ARG A 37 16.35 -12.02 -3.53
CA ARG A 37 16.01 -10.91 -2.64
C ARG A 37 14.75 -10.18 -3.10
N THR A 38 14.68 -9.77 -4.37
CA THR A 38 13.53 -9.02 -4.90
C THR A 38 12.27 -9.88 -4.89
N VAL A 39 12.38 -11.17 -5.24
CA VAL A 39 11.26 -12.12 -5.19
C VAL A 39 10.68 -12.23 -3.78
N ARG A 40 11.52 -12.32 -2.74
CA ARG A 40 11.04 -12.39 -1.34
C ARG A 40 10.23 -11.15 -0.97
N TYR A 41 10.71 -9.96 -1.34
CA TYR A 41 9.97 -8.73 -1.08
C TYR A 41 8.69 -8.65 -1.90
N SER A 42 8.72 -9.01 -3.18
CA SER A 42 7.52 -9.07 -4.01
C SER A 42 6.46 -10.01 -3.42
N LEU A 43 6.85 -11.21 -2.97
CA LEU A 43 5.91 -12.14 -2.33
C LEU A 43 5.38 -11.62 -1.00
N LEU A 44 6.23 -11.00 -0.17
CA LEU A 44 5.81 -10.43 1.10
C LEU A 44 4.76 -9.33 0.90
N PHE A 45 5.06 -8.34 0.05
CA PHE A 45 4.20 -7.17 -0.12
C PHE A 45 2.99 -7.43 -1.01
N ALA A 46 3.12 -8.23 -2.07
CA ALA A 46 2.02 -8.49 -3.00
C ALA A 46 1.09 -9.62 -2.54
N VAL A 47 1.57 -10.57 -1.73
CA VAL A 47 0.79 -11.76 -1.36
C VAL A 47 0.60 -11.86 0.15
N ALA A 48 1.68 -11.90 0.94
CA ALA A 48 1.57 -12.18 2.36
C ALA A 48 0.78 -11.09 3.10
N ILE A 49 1.05 -9.81 2.83
CA ILE A 49 0.36 -8.69 3.48
C ILE A 49 -1.14 -8.66 3.12
N PRO A 50 -1.56 -8.65 1.83
CA PRO A 50 -2.98 -8.65 1.48
C PRO A 50 -3.74 -9.86 2.02
N LEU A 51 -3.16 -11.06 1.97
CA LEU A 51 -3.79 -12.26 2.51
C LEU A 51 -3.97 -12.18 4.02
N THR A 52 -2.96 -11.69 4.74
CA THR A 52 -3.03 -11.55 6.20
C THR A 52 -4.12 -10.55 6.60
N ILE A 53 -4.15 -9.38 5.95
CA ILE A 53 -5.18 -8.36 6.20
C ILE A 53 -6.57 -8.90 5.85
N GLY A 54 -6.72 -9.51 4.67
CA GLY A 54 -7.99 -10.10 4.23
C GLY A 54 -8.49 -11.20 5.16
N TYR A 55 -7.58 -12.03 5.68
CA TYR A 55 -7.91 -13.09 6.63
C TYR A 55 -8.40 -12.55 7.98
N ILE A 56 -7.71 -11.54 8.52
CA ILE A 56 -8.13 -10.88 9.76
C ILE A 56 -9.50 -10.22 9.56
N TYR A 57 -9.65 -9.48 8.47
CA TYR A 57 -10.92 -8.85 8.11
C TYR A 57 -12.06 -9.86 8.02
N ALA A 58 -11.88 -10.96 7.27
CA ALA A 58 -12.90 -11.99 7.12
C ALA A 58 -13.29 -12.65 8.45
N LYS A 59 -12.36 -12.74 9.42
CA LYS A 59 -12.66 -13.27 10.75
C LYS A 59 -13.42 -12.30 11.65
N ASP A 60 -13.08 -11.01 11.56
CA ASP A 60 -13.56 -10.01 12.52
C ASP A 60 -14.72 -9.17 12.00
N ALA A 61 -14.97 -9.15 10.68
CA ALA A 61 -16.03 -8.34 10.04
C ALA A 61 -17.43 -8.59 10.64
N ASP A 62 -17.76 -9.84 10.99
CA ASP A 62 -19.05 -10.19 11.61
C ASP A 62 -19.00 -10.31 13.14
N ARG A 63 -17.84 -10.09 13.76
CA ARG A 63 -17.68 -10.29 15.20
C ARG A 63 -18.01 -9.06 16.03
N TYR A 64 -17.97 -7.88 15.45
CA TYR A 64 -18.11 -6.63 16.19
C TYR A 64 -19.17 -5.73 15.57
N SER A 65 -20.14 -5.28 16.37
CA SER A 65 -21.13 -4.28 15.96
C SER A 65 -21.07 -3.08 16.89
N PHE A 66 -20.61 -1.96 16.35
CA PHE A 66 -20.49 -0.69 17.07
C PHE A 66 -21.72 0.22 16.89
N LEU A 67 -22.66 -0.19 16.04
CA LEU A 67 -23.88 0.57 15.75
C LEU A 67 -24.76 0.64 17.00
N GLY A 68 -24.94 1.84 17.56
CA GLY A 68 -25.79 2.10 18.72
C GLY A 68 -25.21 1.67 20.08
N ALA A 69 -23.93 1.28 20.14
CA ALA A 69 -23.29 0.81 21.37
C ALA A 69 -23.16 1.95 22.41
N ARG A 70 -23.58 1.70 23.66
CA ARG A 70 -23.47 2.63 24.80
C ARG A 70 -22.29 2.25 25.70
N GLN A 71 -21.94 3.14 26.63
CA GLN A 71 -20.89 2.89 27.61
C GLN A 71 -21.24 1.66 28.47
N GLY A 72 -20.43 0.61 28.38
CA GLY A 72 -20.64 -0.67 29.08
C GLY A 72 -21.25 -1.79 28.24
N ASP A 73 -21.71 -1.49 27.01
CA ASP A 73 -22.28 -2.52 26.12
C ASP A 73 -21.20 -3.45 25.55
N GLN A 74 -21.55 -4.72 25.41
CA GLN A 74 -20.72 -5.71 24.74
C GLN A 74 -20.75 -5.45 23.23
N VAL A 75 -19.64 -4.98 22.68
CA VAL A 75 -19.49 -4.71 21.24
C VAL A 75 -19.35 -6.01 20.42
N ARG A 76 -18.86 -7.07 21.07
CA ARG A 76 -18.69 -8.38 20.43
C ARG A 76 -20.06 -9.04 20.28
N ARG A 77 -20.41 -9.43 19.05
CA ARG A 77 -21.61 -10.22 18.79
C ARG A 77 -21.52 -11.55 19.53
N GLU A 78 -22.49 -11.80 20.39
CA GLU A 78 -22.70 -13.07 21.08
C GLU A 78 -23.16 -14.14 20.07
N LYS A 79 -22.69 -15.38 20.24
CA LYS A 79 -23.11 -16.49 19.38
C LYS A 79 -24.51 -16.92 19.80
N PRO A 80 -25.42 -17.22 18.86
CA PRO A 80 -26.83 -17.50 19.18
C PRO A 80 -27.02 -18.72 20.11
N TRP A 81 -26.07 -19.64 20.16
CA TRP A 81 -26.12 -20.86 20.97
C TRP A 81 -25.72 -20.66 22.44
N ASP A 82 -25.08 -19.54 22.78
CA ASP A 82 -24.64 -19.24 24.16
C ASP A 82 -25.78 -18.66 25.02
N ARG A 83 -27.00 -18.50 24.45
CA ARG A 83 -28.14 -17.80 25.07
C ARG A 83 -29.12 -18.68 25.86
N HIS A 84 -28.79 -19.96 26.08
CA HIS A 84 -29.73 -20.95 26.65
C HIS A 84 -29.25 -21.63 27.95
N ILE A 85 -28.29 -21.04 28.67
CA ILE A 85 -27.82 -21.57 29.96
C ILE A 85 -28.14 -20.57 31.07
N ILE A 86 -29.43 -20.40 31.38
CA ILE A 86 -29.98 -20.04 32.69
C ILE A 86 -31.35 -20.72 32.80
#